data_AF-A0A0R3TH44-F1
#
_entry.id   AF-A0A0R3TH44-F1
#
_cell.length_a   1.000
_cell.length_b   1.000
_cell.length_c   1.000
_cell.angle_alpha   90.00
_cell.angle_beta   90.00
_cell.angle_gamma   90.00
#
_symmetry.space_group_name_H-M   'P 1'
#
loop_
_entity.id
_entity.type
_entity.pdbx_description
1 polymer ?
#
loop_
_entity_poly.entity_id
_entity_poly.type
_entity_poly.pdbx_seq_one_letter_code
_entity_poly.pdbx_strand_id
1 'polypeptide(L)'
;MQETAMVFCKKGITILSSKKKVEFLQALKNADSDIRFNFITKSQEDKDKENISTLCKEFLASGNGKILGVFTKELDRNSETVFSKSVLTAFKSKATELVDSSTFFSQIFGVKGTKEIQLMKKACEATCILFSKHLKEKIMDVIDEDR
;
A
#
# COMPACT_ATOMS: atom_id res chain seq x y z
N MET A 1 -5.95 -8.51 -9.73
CA MET A 1 -5.34 -7.39 -8.98
C MET A 1 -5.97 -7.31 -7.60
N GLN A 2 -5.20 -7.00 -6.57
CA GLN A 2 -5.69 -6.96 -5.20
C GLN A 2 -6.34 -5.61 -4.89
N GLU A 3 -7.67 -5.55 -4.84
CA GLU A 3 -8.43 -4.33 -4.57
C GLU A 3 -8.57 -4.11 -3.05
N THR A 4 -7.83 -3.15 -2.49
CA THR A 4 -7.86 -2.82 -1.06
C THR A 4 -7.64 -1.32 -0.90
N ALA A 5 -8.46 -0.68 -0.06
CA ALA A 5 -8.31 0.72 0.29
C ALA A 5 -8.06 0.85 1.79
N MET A 6 -7.14 1.73 2.17
CA MET A 6 -6.77 1.99 3.55
C MET A 6 -6.79 3.50 3.79
N VAL A 7 -7.42 3.94 4.88
CA VAL A 7 -7.37 5.32 5.32
C VAL A 7 -6.80 5.37 6.74
N PHE A 8 -5.79 6.22 6.90
CA PHE A 8 -5.12 6.46 8.18
C PHE A 8 -5.65 7.77 8.75
N CYS A 9 -6.35 7.68 9.88
CA CYS A 9 -7.01 8.80 10.54
C CYS A 9 -6.48 8.97 11.97
N LYS A 10 -6.72 10.14 12.58
CA LYS A 10 -6.27 10.41 13.95
C LYS A 10 -6.78 9.40 14.99
N LYS A 11 -7.99 8.87 14.78
CA LYS A 11 -8.65 7.94 15.70
C LYS A 11 -8.35 6.46 15.41
N GLY A 12 -7.66 6.15 14.31
CA GLY A 12 -7.42 4.78 13.89
C GLY A 12 -7.24 4.60 12.39
N ILE A 13 -7.17 3.33 11.97
CA ILE A 13 -6.99 2.91 10.59
C ILE A 13 -8.24 2.14 10.14
N THR A 14 -8.84 2.55 9.03
CA THR A 14 -9.96 1.83 8.43
C THR A 14 -9.54 1.20 7.12
N ILE A 15 -9.80 -0.11 6.97
CA ILE A 15 -9.38 -0.91 5.81
C ILE A 15 -10.62 -1.51 5.14
N LEU A 16 -10.79 -1.22 3.86
CA LEU A 16 -11.82 -1.81 2.99
C LEU A 16 -11.16 -2.84 2.08
N SER A 17 -11.54 -4.12 2.22
CA SER A 17 -10.92 -5.21 1.47
C SER A 17 -11.84 -6.43 1.28
N SER A 18 -11.36 -7.46 0.60
CA SER A 18 -12.09 -8.72 0.43
C SER A 18 -12.23 -9.47 1.77
N LYS A 19 -13.27 -10.30 1.88
CA LYS A 19 -13.56 -11.09 3.10
C LYS A 19 -12.34 -11.85 3.63
N LYS A 20 -11.62 -12.59 2.76
CA LYS A 20 -10.41 -13.34 3.13
C LYS A 20 -9.32 -12.46 3.75
N LYS A 21 -9.13 -11.26 3.20
CA LYS A 21 -8.12 -10.31 3.73
C LYS A 21 -8.58 -9.69 5.04
N VAL A 22 -9.87 -9.35 5.16
CA VAL A 22 -10.44 -8.85 6.40
C VAL A 22 -10.28 -9.88 7.51
N GLU A 23 -10.61 -11.15 7.26
CA GLU A 23 -10.41 -12.26 8.20
C GLU A 23 -8.95 -12.41 8.63
N PHE A 24 -8.00 -12.32 7.69
CA PHE A 24 -6.57 -12.32 8.02
C PHE A 24 -6.17 -11.14 8.92
N LEU A 25 -6.69 -9.94 8.63
CA LEU A 25 -6.38 -8.72 9.37
C LEU A 25 -7.08 -8.64 10.74
N GLN A 26 -8.08 -9.46 11.01
CA GLN A 26 -8.78 -9.47 12.31
C GLN A 26 -7.82 -9.70 13.49
N ALA A 27 -6.71 -10.42 13.28
CA ALA A 27 -5.68 -10.62 14.28
C ALA A 27 -5.11 -9.29 14.84
N LEU A 28 -5.13 -8.20 14.05
CA LEU A 28 -4.67 -6.88 14.48
C LEU A 28 -5.55 -6.23 15.55
N LYS A 29 -6.82 -6.64 15.71
CA LYS A 29 -7.66 -6.13 16.82
C LYS A 29 -7.15 -6.56 18.19
N ASN A 30 -6.41 -7.67 18.23
CA ASN A 30 -5.84 -8.23 19.44
C ASN A 30 -4.36 -7.85 19.60
N ALA A 31 -3.81 -7.04 18.68
CA ALA A 31 -2.47 -6.53 18.83
C ALA A 31 -2.45 -5.48 19.96
N ASP A 32 -1.44 -5.55 20.81
CA ASP A 32 -1.23 -4.61 21.91
C ASP A 32 -0.76 -3.27 21.34
N SER A 33 -1.71 -2.48 20.85
CA SER A 33 -1.49 -1.17 20.24
C SER A 33 -2.64 -0.23 20.56
N ASP A 34 -2.31 1.03 20.82
CA ASP A 34 -3.31 2.10 20.99
C ASP A 34 -4.04 2.46 19.67
N ILE A 35 -3.71 1.77 18.57
CA ILE A 35 -4.29 2.03 17.25
C ILE A 35 -5.59 1.24 17.10
N ARG A 36 -6.69 1.95 16.91
CA ARG A 36 -7.98 1.35 16.56
C ARG A 36 -7.97 0.90 15.10
N PHE A 37 -8.27 -0.38 14.87
CA PHE A 37 -8.49 -0.93 13.53
C PHE A 37 -9.97 -1.15 13.25
N ASN A 38 -10.46 -0.60 12.15
CA ASN A 38 -11.78 -0.87 11.60
C ASN A 38 -11.65 -1.60 10.25
N PHE A 39 -12.44 -2.65 10.06
CA PHE A 39 -12.39 -3.47 8.84
C PHE A 39 -13.75 -3.49 8.17
N ILE A 40 -13.78 -3.17 6.88
CA ILE A 40 -14.96 -3.17 6.04
C ILE A 40 -14.77 -4.25 4.98
N THR A 41 -15.70 -5.19 4.90
CA THR A 41 -15.70 -6.22 3.88
C THR A 41 -16.39 -5.71 2.63
N LYS A 42 -15.70 -5.80 1.49
CA LYS A 42 -16.25 -5.46 0.19
C LYS A 42 -17.50 -6.27 -0.13
N SER A 43 -18.48 -5.60 -0.76
CA SER A 43 -19.70 -6.16 -1.32
C SER A 43 -19.73 -5.90 -2.82
N GLN A 44 -20.24 -6.87 -3.58
CA GLN A 44 -20.49 -6.65 -5.02
C GLN A 44 -21.73 -5.77 -5.26
N GLU A 45 -22.55 -5.56 -4.22
CA GLU A 45 -23.72 -4.71 -4.26
C GLU A 45 -23.34 -3.24 -4.44
N ASP A 46 -24.07 -2.54 -5.30
CA ASP A 46 -23.89 -1.14 -5.68
C ASP A 46 -22.42 -0.71 -5.91
N LYS A 47 -21.58 -1.62 -6.41
CA LYS A 47 -20.14 -1.38 -6.64
C LYS A 47 -19.43 -0.82 -5.40
N ASP A 48 -19.76 -1.33 -4.21
CA ASP A 48 -19.17 -0.92 -2.93
C ASP A 48 -19.44 0.55 -2.51
N LYS A 49 -20.38 1.26 -3.13
CA LYS A 49 -20.60 2.70 -2.84
C LYS A 49 -20.85 3.01 -1.36
N GLU A 50 -21.64 2.19 -0.67
CA GLU A 50 -21.91 2.38 0.77
C GLU A 50 -20.64 2.20 1.61
N ASN A 51 -19.86 1.16 1.31
CA ASN A 51 -18.59 0.89 1.98
C ASN A 51 -17.57 2.01 1.73
N ILE A 52 -17.48 2.52 0.50
CA ILE A 52 -16.64 3.67 0.15
C ILE A 52 -17.13 4.93 0.88
N SER A 53 -18.45 5.15 0.97
CA SER A 53 -19.02 6.27 1.71
C SER A 53 -18.65 6.21 3.19
N THR A 54 -18.71 5.03 3.80
CA THR A 54 -18.26 4.78 5.19
C THR A 54 -16.77 5.07 5.35
N LEU A 55 -15.93 4.64 4.41
CA LEU A 55 -14.50 4.95 4.42
C LEU A 55 -14.23 6.47 4.34
N CYS A 56 -14.99 7.19 3.51
CA CYS A 56 -14.90 8.65 3.43
C CYS A 56 -15.43 9.35 4.70
N LYS A 57 -16.40 8.79 5.41
CA LYS A 57 -16.88 9.35 6.69
C LYS A 57 -15.76 9.35 7.74
N GLU A 58 -14.99 8.27 7.82
CA GLU A 58 -13.82 8.19 8.71
C GLU A 58 -12.77 9.25 8.39
N PHE A 59 -12.54 9.55 7.10
CA PHE A 59 -11.69 10.65 6.68
C PHE A 59 -12.23 12.02 7.11
N LEU A 60 -13.50 12.29 6.84
CA LEU A 60 -14.13 13.57 7.19
C LEU A 60 -14.14 13.81 8.71
N ALA A 61 -14.24 12.75 9.50
CA ALA A 61 -14.18 12.81 10.97
C ALA A 61 -12.74 12.96 11.52
N SER A 62 -11.72 12.88 10.66
CA SER A 62 -10.30 12.95 11.05
C SER A 62 -9.75 14.37 10.93
N GLY A 63 -9.40 14.97 12.07
CA GLY A 63 -8.92 16.35 12.10
C GLY A 63 -9.98 17.31 11.56
N ASN A 64 -9.64 18.04 10.50
CA ASN A 64 -10.58 18.96 9.83
C ASN A 64 -11.25 18.35 8.58
N GLY A 65 -10.88 17.12 8.18
CA GLY A 65 -11.47 16.45 7.01
C GLY A 65 -11.22 17.14 5.65
N LYS A 66 -10.25 18.05 5.57
CA LYS A 66 -9.99 18.89 4.37
C LYS A 66 -8.83 18.39 3.53
N ILE A 67 -7.71 18.03 4.18
CA ILE A 67 -6.45 17.70 3.51
C ILE A 67 -6.31 16.19 3.43
N LEU A 68 -6.16 15.66 2.22
CA LEU A 68 -5.92 14.24 2.00
C LEU A 68 -4.48 14.00 1.56
N GLY A 69 -3.74 13.26 2.39
CA GLY A 69 -2.41 12.76 2.04
C GLY A 69 -2.52 11.59 1.06
N VAL A 70 -1.79 11.66 -0.05
CA VAL A 70 -1.79 10.63 -1.11
C VAL A 70 -0.37 10.35 -1.60
N PHE A 71 -0.16 9.22 -2.28
CA PHE A 71 1.03 9.02 -3.11
C PHE A 71 0.70 9.48 -4.53
N THR A 72 1.09 10.72 -4.88
CA THR A 72 0.68 11.36 -6.14
C THR A 72 1.07 10.55 -7.38
N LYS A 73 2.27 9.97 -7.38
CA LYS A 73 2.78 9.10 -8.47
C LYS A 73 2.00 7.81 -8.65
N GLU A 74 1.25 7.38 -7.64
CA GLU A 74 0.44 6.17 -7.68
C GLU A 74 -1.02 6.45 -8.05
N LEU A 75 -1.44 7.71 -8.18
CA LEU A 75 -2.83 8.05 -8.51
C LEU A 75 -3.26 7.49 -9.87
N ASP A 76 -2.38 7.59 -10.87
CA ASP A 76 -2.66 7.11 -12.22
C ASP A 76 -2.71 5.58 -12.27
N ARG A 77 -1.75 4.92 -11.64
CA ARG A 77 -1.71 3.45 -11.50
C ARG A 77 -2.91 2.91 -10.73
N ASN A 78 -3.31 3.59 -9.67
CA ASN A 78 -4.49 3.23 -8.88
C ASN A 78 -5.80 3.50 -9.63
N SER A 79 -5.79 4.17 -10.78
CA SER A 79 -7.00 4.42 -11.57
C SER A 79 -7.32 3.30 -12.58
N GLU A 80 -6.49 2.24 -12.64
CA GLU A 80 -6.65 1.12 -13.58
C GLU A 80 -7.84 0.21 -13.27
N THR A 81 -8.26 0.11 -12.00
CA THR A 81 -9.41 -0.72 -11.60
C THR A 81 -10.65 0.13 -11.29
N VAL A 82 -11.84 -0.43 -11.52
CA VAL A 82 -13.12 0.24 -11.21
C VAL A 82 -13.23 0.56 -9.72
N PHE A 83 -12.80 -0.35 -8.85
CA PHE A 83 -12.81 -0.14 -7.40
C PHE A 83 -11.91 1.02 -7.00
N SER A 84 -10.62 0.97 -7.38
CA SER A 84 -9.65 1.97 -6.94
C SER A 84 -9.95 3.36 -7.53
N LYS A 85 -10.46 3.44 -8.77
CA LYS A 85 -10.97 4.68 -9.36
C LYS A 85 -12.17 5.23 -8.58
N SER A 86 -13.10 4.38 -8.14
CA SER A 86 -14.28 4.79 -7.37
C SER A 86 -13.89 5.33 -6.00
N VAL A 87 -12.96 4.65 -5.31
CA VAL A 87 -12.39 5.12 -4.04
C VAL A 87 -11.72 6.48 -4.23
N LEU A 88 -10.81 6.60 -5.20
CA LEU A 88 -10.08 7.84 -5.45
C LEU A 88 -11.04 9.01 -5.76
N THR A 89 -12.03 8.77 -6.62
CA THR A 89 -13.03 9.79 -6.99
C THR A 89 -13.83 10.25 -5.78
N ALA A 90 -14.29 9.32 -4.93
CA ALA A 90 -15.07 9.62 -3.74
C ALA A 90 -14.29 10.40 -2.67
N PHE A 91 -12.97 10.20 -2.61
CA PHE A 91 -12.09 10.94 -1.72
C PHE A 91 -11.75 12.32 -2.29
N LYS A 92 -11.39 12.40 -3.57
CA LYS A 92 -11.09 13.67 -4.25
C LYS A 92 -12.28 14.64 -4.25
N SER A 93 -13.52 14.14 -4.36
CA SER A 93 -14.72 14.98 -4.32
C SER A 93 -15.02 15.56 -2.94
N LYS A 94 -14.42 15.02 -1.88
CA LYS A 94 -14.62 15.44 -0.48
C LYS A 94 -13.45 16.22 0.09
N ALA A 95 -12.24 15.95 -0.37
CA ALA A 95 -11.04 16.67 0.04
C ALA A 95 -10.98 18.05 -0.62
N THR A 96 -10.55 19.05 0.14
CA THR A 96 -10.30 20.41 -0.35
C THR A 96 -8.91 20.53 -0.97
N GLU A 97 -7.97 19.71 -0.51
CA GLU A 97 -6.57 19.72 -0.95
C GLU A 97 -6.01 18.29 -0.94
N LEU A 98 -5.16 18.00 -1.92
CA LEU A 98 -4.36 16.77 -1.99
C LEU A 98 -2.91 17.10 -1.74
N VAL A 99 -2.28 16.42 -0.78
CA VAL A 99 -0.86 16.61 -0.43
C VAL A 99 -0.10 15.33 -0.70
N ASP A 100 1.07 15.44 -1.33
CA ASP A 100 1.94 14.28 -1.53
C ASP A 100 2.60 13.84 -0.23
N SER A 101 2.35 12.60 0.18
CA SER A 101 2.91 11.99 1.39
C SER A 101 4.18 11.18 1.14
N SER A 102 4.68 11.11 -0.11
CA SER A 102 5.77 10.20 -0.49
C SER A 102 7.05 10.45 0.31
N THR A 103 7.45 11.72 0.46
CA THR A 103 8.66 12.10 1.20
C THR A 103 8.55 11.76 2.68
N PHE A 104 7.38 11.96 3.29
CA PHE A 104 7.14 11.66 4.70
C PHE A 104 7.26 10.15 4.98
N PHE A 105 6.61 9.31 4.17
CA PHE A 105 6.73 7.86 4.31
C PHE A 105 8.15 7.37 3.99
N SER A 106 8.86 7.99 3.05
CA SER A 106 10.27 7.68 2.77
C SER A 106 11.16 7.90 4.00
N GLN A 107 10.93 8.98 4.75
CA GLN A 107 11.66 9.25 6.00
C GLN A 107 11.31 8.22 7.09
N ILE A 108 10.03 7.88 7.27
CA ILE A 108 9.59 6.86 8.24
C ILE A 108 10.22 5.51 7.91
N PHE A 109 10.17 5.10 6.64
CA PHE A 109 10.70 3.82 6.20
C PHE A 109 12.22 3.84 6.02
N GLY A 110 12.89 4.98 6.19
CA GLY A 110 14.33 5.11 5.96
C GLY A 110 15.14 4.20 6.87
N VAL A 111 14.84 4.24 8.18
CA VAL A 111 15.49 3.40 9.19
C VAL A 111 14.93 1.98 9.12
N LYS A 112 15.81 0.99 9.00
CA LYS A 112 15.45 -0.42 8.90
C LYS A 112 15.66 -1.13 10.24
N GLY A 113 14.71 -1.96 10.64
CA GLY A 113 14.85 -2.87 11.76
C GLY A 113 15.77 -4.05 11.46
N THR A 114 16.20 -4.76 12.51
CA THR A 114 17.13 -5.89 12.40
C THR A 114 16.63 -6.97 11.44
N LYS A 115 15.34 -7.33 11.51
CA LYS A 115 14.73 -8.32 10.61
C LYS A 115 14.76 -7.86 9.15
N GLU A 116 14.47 -6.59 8.88
CA GLU A 116 14.52 -6.01 7.53
C GLU A 116 15.94 -6.01 6.98
N ILE A 117 16.93 -5.63 7.80
CA ILE A 117 18.35 -5.68 7.41
C ILE A 117 18.77 -7.11 7.07
N GLN A 118 18.34 -8.11 7.84
CA GLN A 118 18.61 -9.52 7.53
C GLN A 118 18.00 -9.94 6.19
N LEU A 119 16.77 -9.53 5.90
CA LEU A 119 16.13 -9.78 4.61
C LEU A 119 16.87 -9.10 3.46
N MET A 120 17.31 -7.85 3.65
CA MET A 120 18.11 -7.12 2.66
C MET A 120 19.45 -7.81 2.37
N LYS A 121 20.12 -8.33 3.40
CA LYS A 121 21.36 -9.11 3.24
C LYS A 121 21.13 -10.38 2.43
N LYS A 122 20.06 -11.12 2.72
CA LYS A 122 19.67 -12.31 1.94
C LYS A 122 19.36 -11.98 0.48
N ALA A 123 18.64 -10.87 0.24
CA ALA A 123 18.38 -10.40 -1.11
C ALA A 123 19.68 -10.05 -1.85
N CYS A 124 20.59 -9.34 -1.19
CA CYS A 124 21.92 -9.00 -1.73
C CYS A 124 22.74 -10.25 -2.07
N GLU A 125 22.76 -11.24 -1.18
CA GLU A 125 23.44 -12.52 -1.42
C GLU A 125 22.91 -13.21 -2.68
N ALA A 126 21.58 -13.30 -2.83
CA ALA A 126 20.96 -13.85 -4.03
C ALA A 126 21.34 -13.07 -5.30
N THR A 127 21.38 -11.73 -5.23
CA THR A 127 21.82 -10.87 -6.34
C THR A 127 23.28 -11.14 -6.71
N CYS A 128 24.17 -11.24 -5.73
CA CYS A 128 25.59 -11.55 -5.97
C CYS A 128 25.77 -12.93 -6.58
N ILE A 129 25.04 -13.94 -6.10
CA ILE A 129 25.10 -15.30 -6.66
C ILE A 129 24.64 -15.30 -8.11
N LEU A 130 23.51 -14.65 -8.42
CA LEU A 130 23.01 -14.54 -9.80
C LEU A 130 24.03 -13.85 -10.71
N PHE A 131 24.63 -12.75 -10.24
CA PHE A 131 25.66 -12.06 -11.00
C PHE A 131 26.88 -12.96 -11.26
N SER A 132 27.47 -13.50 -10.19
CA SER A 132 28.74 -14.22 -10.27
C SER A 132 28.63 -15.56 -10.95
N LYS A 133 27.54 -16.31 -10.76
CA LYS A 133 27.41 -17.69 -11.26
C LYS A 133 26.61 -17.83 -12.55
N HIS A 134 25.91 -16.77 -12.97
CA HIS A 134 25.07 -16.85 -14.17
C HIS A 134 25.38 -15.72 -15.15
N LEU A 135 25.21 -14.46 -14.72
CA LEU A 135 25.35 -13.34 -15.66
C LEU A 135 26.80 -13.20 -16.14
N LYS A 136 27.77 -13.29 -15.24
CA LYS A 136 29.19 -13.19 -15.59
C LYS A 136 29.61 -14.30 -16.56
N GLU A 137 29.27 -15.55 -16.26
CA GLU A 137 29.60 -16.70 -17.11
C GLU A 137 28.99 -16.53 -18.51
N LYS A 138 27.70 -16.18 -18.60
CA LYS A 138 27.06 -15.90 -19.89
C LYS A 138 27.74 -14.80 -20.71
N ILE A 139 28.24 -13.76 -20.05
CA ILE A 139 28.97 -12.68 -20.75
C ILE A 139 30.30 -13.22 -21.30
N MET A 140 31.02 -14.05 -20.53
CA MET A 140 32.26 -14.67 -20.99
C MET A 140 32.02 -15.61 -22.17
N ASP A 141 30.99 -16.46 -22.09
CA ASP A 141 30.62 -17.38 -23.17
C ASP A 141 30.34 -16.62 -24.49
N VAL A 142 29.58 -15.52 -24.43
CA VAL A 142 29.28 -14.68 -25.62
C VAL A 142 30.54 -14.05 -26.20
N ILE A 143 31.48 -13.60 -25.36
CA ILE A 143 32.74 -13.01 -25.83
C ILE A 143 33.63 -14.06 -26.49
N ASP A 144 33.65 -15.28 -25.94
CA ASP A 144 34.43 -16.39 -26.47
C ASP A 144 33.82 -16.95 -27.78
N GLU A 145 32.50 -16.92 -27.95
CA GLU A 145 31.80 -17.32 -29.19
C GLU A 145 32.01 -16.34 -30.36
N ASP A 146 32.26 -15.05 -30.09
CA ASP A 146 32.51 -14.02 -31.12
C ASP A 146 33.95 -14.04 -31.69
N ARG A 147 34.82 -14.96 -31.22
CA ARG A 147 36.21 -15.15 -31.68
C ARG A 147 36.39 -16.30 -32.66
#